data_AF-A0A1S2GXT6-F1
#
_entry.id   AF-A0A1S2GXT6-F1
#
_cell.length_a   1.000
_cell.length_b   1.000
_cell.length_c   1.000
_cell.angle_alpha   90.00
_cell.angle_beta   90.00
_cell.angle_gamma   90.00
#
_symmetry.space_group_name_H-M   'P 1'
#
loop_
_entity.id
_entity.type
_entity.pdbx_description
1 polymer ?
#
loop_
_entity_poly.entity_id
_entity_poly.type
_entity_poly.pdbx_seq_one_letter_code
_entity_poly.pdbx_strand_id
1 'polypeptide(L)'
;MTALRDRLLARVRRDDGMTLVELLVAVSLFAVLLAIVGGTFYSITRATTFAAARDSNSRVASTAMNEMVKMIRGAADNPKVGANDDPAFLSAGRNSLTLTTLVSSGRSAVPQRVGFSLSAAGVLTENIVIGSTTDNTYYSFTGAGTTQAIASGIEVPSSTGTPVFQYLDKLSNPVTPDPATGVLTSDQAGQVAFVQLSIRVSSTSSALKNGITLQNTVGLPNLLEPTGDPT
;
A
#
# COMPACT_ATOMS: atom_id res chain seq x y z
N MET A 1 15.05 71.37 47.84
CA MET A 1 15.77 70.18 47.34
C MET A 1 15.57 68.91 48.20
N THR A 2 14.84 68.97 49.32
CA THR A 2 14.59 67.84 50.24
C THR A 2 13.56 66.83 49.72
N ALA A 3 12.49 67.30 49.08
CA ALA A 3 11.41 66.43 48.56
C ALA A 3 11.85 65.49 47.41
N LEU A 4 12.89 65.88 46.64
CA LEU A 4 13.45 65.03 45.58
C LEU A 4 14.31 63.90 46.16
N ARG A 5 14.99 64.17 47.28
CA ARG A 5 15.85 63.23 48.00
C ARG A 5 15.05 62.16 48.72
N ASP A 6 13.92 62.53 49.32
CA ASP A 6 13.01 61.56 49.96
C ASP A 6 12.31 60.66 48.93
N ARG A 7 11.97 61.19 47.75
CA ARG A 7 11.42 60.37 46.65
C ARG A 7 12.43 59.39 46.07
N LEU A 8 13.72 59.74 46.02
CA LEU A 8 14.77 58.84 45.57
C LEU A 8 15.08 57.76 46.62
N LEU A 9 15.11 58.11 47.91
CA LEU A 9 15.33 57.14 49.00
C LEU A 9 14.14 56.18 49.19
N ALA A 10 12.91 56.64 48.96
CA ALA A 10 11.71 55.78 48.96
C ALA A 10 11.68 54.81 47.76
N ARG A 11 12.34 55.16 46.65
CA ARG A 11 12.44 54.30 45.46
C ARG A 11 13.52 53.24 45.62
N VAL A 12 14.61 53.54 46.33
CA VAL A 12 15.68 52.58 46.67
C VAL A 12 15.23 51.57 47.74
N ARG A 13 14.32 51.93 48.65
CA ARG A 13 13.72 50.99 49.62
C ARG A 13 12.63 50.07 49.04
N ARG A 14 12.32 50.19 47.75
CA ARG A 14 11.44 49.26 47.04
C ARG A 14 12.18 48.21 46.23
N ASP A 15 13.51 48.19 46.31
CA ASP A 15 14.30 47.01 45.97
C ASP A 15 14.31 46.08 47.19
N ASP A 16 13.14 45.59 47.59
CA ASP A 16 13.05 44.44 48.48
C ASP A 16 13.63 43.27 47.68
N GLY A 17 14.87 42.89 48.00
CA GLY A 17 15.53 41.75 47.38
C GLY A 17 14.64 40.51 47.50
N MET A 18 14.51 39.76 46.40
CA MET A 18 13.66 38.56 46.39
C MET A 18 14.01 37.65 47.56
N THR A 19 12.99 37.27 48.34
CA THR A 19 13.20 36.35 49.45
C THR A 19 13.59 34.97 48.89
N LEU A 20 14.39 34.21 49.63
CA LEU A 20 14.87 32.88 49.20
C LEU A 20 13.70 31.95 48.86
N VAL A 21 12.58 32.09 49.57
CA VAL A 21 11.32 31.38 49.32
C VAL A 21 10.71 31.77 47.97
N GLU A 22 10.72 33.06 47.62
CA GLU A 22 10.15 33.58 46.37
C GLU A 22 10.94 33.09 45.15
N LEU A 23 12.28 33.05 45.26
CA LEU A 23 13.14 32.48 44.23
C LEU A 23 12.84 30.98 44.03
N LEU A 24 12.65 30.24 45.12
CA LEU A 24 12.35 28.80 45.07
C LEU A 24 10.97 28.53 44.45
N VAL A 25 9.96 29.32 44.80
CA VAL A 25 8.64 29.25 44.17
C VAL A 25 8.72 29.59 42.69
N ALA A 26 9.46 30.64 42.31
CA ALA A 26 9.63 31.02 40.90
C ALA A 26 10.30 29.91 40.07
N VAL A 27 11.39 29.30 40.58
CA VAL A 27 12.08 28.21 39.90
C VAL A 27 11.21 26.95 39.82
N SER A 28 10.45 26.62 40.88
CA SER A 28 9.53 25.47 40.85
C SER A 28 8.39 25.65 39.86
N LEU A 29 7.77 26.83 39.80
CA LEU A 29 6.74 27.15 38.81
C LEU A 29 7.31 27.14 37.39
N PHE A 30 8.53 27.64 37.19
CA PHE A 30 9.20 27.60 35.90
C PHE A 30 9.52 26.17 35.46
N ALA A 31 9.96 25.31 36.38
CA ALA A 31 10.21 23.89 36.11
C ALA A 31 8.91 23.15 35.70
N VAL A 32 7.80 23.42 36.38
CA VAL A 32 6.48 22.87 36.01
C VAL A 32 6.06 23.37 34.63
N LEU A 33 6.25 24.66 34.34
CA LEU A 33 5.92 25.24 33.05
C LEU A 33 6.76 24.62 31.92
N LEU A 34 8.06 24.46 32.11
CA LEU A 34 8.94 23.76 31.17
C LEU A 34 8.52 22.31 30.97
N ALA A 35 8.12 21.60 32.02
CA ALA A 35 7.63 20.23 31.91
C ALA A 35 6.35 20.15 31.06
N ILE A 36 5.41 21.08 31.25
CA ILE A 36 4.17 21.16 30.44
C ILE A 36 4.50 21.49 28.98
N VAL A 37 5.34 22.50 28.73
CA VAL A 37 5.70 22.92 27.37
C VAL A 37 6.51 21.83 26.65
N GLY A 38 7.48 21.21 27.32
CA GLY A 38 8.26 20.11 26.78
C GLY A 38 7.41 18.88 26.47
N GLY A 39 6.51 18.51 27.39
CA GLY A 39 5.57 17.41 27.22
C GLY A 39 4.60 17.64 26.05
N THR A 40 4.06 18.85 25.92
CA THR A 40 3.16 19.21 24.81
C THR A 40 3.90 19.24 23.48
N PHE A 41 5.10 19.82 23.42
CA PHE A 41 5.93 19.83 22.21
C PHE A 41 6.30 18.40 21.74
N TYR A 42 6.68 17.53 22.69
CA TYR A 42 6.96 16.12 22.39
C TYR A 42 5.71 15.40 21.86
N SER A 43 4.56 15.61 22.52
CA SER A 43 3.29 15.01 22.12
C SER A 43 2.87 15.44 20.70
N ILE A 44 2.95 16.74 20.41
CA ILE A 44 2.63 17.31 19.08
C ILE A 44 3.58 16.73 18.02
N THR A 45 4.89 16.73 18.29
CA THR A 45 5.89 16.21 17.34
C THR A 45 5.62 14.73 17.02
N ARG A 46 5.32 13.91 18.04
CA ARG A 46 4.97 12.50 17.87
C ARG A 46 3.65 12.31 17.11
N ALA A 47 2.64 13.12 17.39
CA ALA A 47 1.37 13.09 16.66
C ALA A 47 1.54 13.45 15.18
N THR A 48 2.29 14.51 14.88
CA THR A 48 2.54 14.97 13.50
C THR A 48 3.34 13.94 12.71
N THR A 49 4.40 13.37 13.29
CA THR A 49 5.19 12.32 12.63
C THR A 49 4.39 11.06 12.38
N PHE A 50 3.51 10.67 13.31
CA PHE A 50 2.60 9.55 13.13
C PHE A 50 1.58 9.80 12.01
N ALA A 51 0.97 10.99 11.98
CA ALA A 51 0.02 11.39 10.94
C ALA A 51 0.68 11.39 9.55
N ALA A 52 1.84 12.05 9.41
CA ALA A 52 2.57 12.11 8.16
C ALA A 52 2.95 10.70 7.64
N ALA A 53 3.36 9.80 8.52
CA ALA A 53 3.71 8.44 8.13
C ALA A 53 2.47 7.63 7.71
N ARG A 54 1.32 7.80 8.36
CA ARG A 54 0.06 7.18 7.94
C ARG A 54 -0.40 7.70 6.57
N ASP A 55 -0.31 9.00 6.33
CA ASP A 55 -0.68 9.57 5.03
C ASP A 55 0.21 9.04 3.92
N SER A 56 1.52 8.93 4.17
CA SER A 56 2.47 8.30 3.24
C SER A 56 2.12 6.84 2.95
N ASN A 57 1.92 6.03 4.02
CA ASN A 57 1.54 4.62 3.88
C ASN A 57 0.23 4.45 3.10
N SER A 58 -0.76 5.31 3.34
CA SER A 58 -2.05 5.29 2.65
C SER A 58 -1.90 5.60 1.15
N ARG A 59 -1.05 6.56 0.79
CA ARG A 59 -0.76 6.90 -0.61
C ARG A 59 -0.07 5.75 -1.32
N VAL A 60 0.97 5.16 -0.70
CA VAL A 60 1.67 3.99 -1.25
C VAL A 60 0.70 2.81 -1.45
N ALA A 61 -0.12 2.51 -0.43
CA ALA A 61 -1.10 1.44 -0.51
C ALA A 61 -2.13 1.70 -1.63
N SER A 62 -2.65 2.91 -1.74
CA SER A 62 -3.67 3.27 -2.74
C SER A 62 -3.12 3.20 -4.16
N THR A 63 -1.89 3.69 -4.39
CA THR A 63 -1.23 3.60 -5.70
C THR A 63 -1.05 2.15 -6.15
N ALA A 64 -0.53 1.29 -5.27
CA ALA A 64 -0.36 -0.13 -5.57
C ALA A 64 -1.70 -0.83 -5.84
N MET A 65 -2.70 -0.57 -5.00
CA MET A 65 -4.03 -1.15 -5.16
C MET A 65 -4.69 -0.70 -6.45
N ASN A 66 -4.61 0.58 -6.81
CA ASN A 66 -5.20 1.08 -8.04
C ASN A 66 -4.59 0.43 -9.28
N GLU A 67 -3.26 0.25 -9.32
CA GLU A 67 -2.62 -0.41 -10.46
C GLU A 67 -2.99 -1.90 -10.54
N MET A 68 -2.92 -2.63 -9.42
CA MET A 68 -3.33 -4.04 -9.38
C MET A 68 -4.79 -4.22 -9.79
N VAL A 69 -5.71 -3.41 -9.24
CA VAL A 69 -7.15 -3.47 -9.56
C VAL A 69 -7.39 -3.22 -11.04
N LYS A 70 -6.74 -2.19 -11.60
CA LYS A 70 -6.86 -1.83 -13.02
C LYS A 70 -6.42 -3.00 -13.92
N MET A 71 -5.24 -3.57 -13.69
CA MET A 71 -4.71 -4.65 -14.51
C MET A 71 -5.53 -5.95 -14.36
N ILE A 72 -5.88 -6.31 -13.12
CA ILE A 72 -6.65 -7.53 -12.82
C ILE A 72 -8.08 -7.44 -13.36
N ARG A 73 -8.76 -6.29 -13.24
CA ARG A 73 -10.11 -6.13 -13.79
C ARG A 73 -10.14 -6.30 -15.31
N GLY A 74 -9.04 -5.95 -15.98
CA GLY A 74 -8.86 -6.14 -17.41
C GLY A 74 -8.39 -7.53 -17.84
N ALA A 75 -8.25 -8.48 -16.90
CA ALA A 75 -7.82 -9.84 -17.20
C ALA A 75 -8.75 -10.48 -18.24
N ALA A 76 -8.18 -11.20 -19.20
CA ALA A 76 -8.92 -11.90 -20.24
C ALA A 76 -8.12 -13.10 -20.74
N ASP A 77 -8.83 -14.12 -21.23
CA ASP A 77 -8.22 -15.25 -21.92
C ASP A 77 -7.53 -14.76 -23.20
N ASN A 78 -6.46 -15.44 -23.59
CA ASN A 78 -5.68 -15.10 -24.78
C ASN A 78 -5.94 -16.11 -25.89
N PRO A 79 -6.65 -15.72 -26.97
CA PRO A 79 -6.97 -16.63 -28.06
C PRO A 79 -5.73 -17.22 -28.74
N LYS A 80 -5.86 -18.45 -29.21
CA LYS A 80 -4.80 -19.15 -29.96
C LYS A 80 -5.28 -19.75 -31.27
N VAL A 81 -4.39 -19.76 -32.25
CA VAL A 81 -4.64 -20.40 -33.55
C VAL A 81 -4.68 -21.92 -33.39
N GLY A 82 -5.81 -22.53 -33.71
CA GLY A 82 -5.94 -24.00 -33.81
C GLY A 82 -5.82 -24.76 -32.48
N ALA A 83 -5.96 -24.06 -31.34
CA ALA A 83 -5.93 -24.63 -29.99
C ALA A 83 -6.93 -23.89 -29.09
N ASN A 84 -7.17 -24.43 -27.88
CA ASN A 84 -7.93 -23.70 -26.87
C ASN A 84 -7.19 -22.42 -26.45
N ASP A 85 -7.97 -21.42 -26.05
CA ASP A 85 -7.46 -20.16 -25.52
C ASP A 85 -6.57 -20.41 -24.29
N ASP A 86 -5.50 -19.62 -24.16
CA ASP A 86 -4.72 -19.62 -22.94
C ASP A 86 -5.53 -18.93 -21.83
N PRO A 87 -5.59 -19.51 -20.61
CA PRO A 87 -6.33 -18.91 -19.52
C PRO A 87 -5.76 -17.53 -19.15
N ALA A 88 -6.64 -16.64 -18.70
CA ALA A 88 -6.28 -15.30 -18.27
C ALA A 88 -5.19 -15.29 -17.20
N PHE A 89 -5.22 -16.25 -16.28
CA PHE A 89 -4.21 -16.44 -15.25
C PHE A 89 -3.21 -17.53 -15.66
N LEU A 90 -1.96 -17.13 -15.87
CA LEU A 90 -0.86 -18.06 -16.15
C LEU A 90 -0.22 -18.59 -14.87
N SER A 91 -0.22 -17.77 -13.81
CA SER A 91 0.24 -18.14 -12.48
C SER A 91 -0.56 -17.33 -11.47
N ALA A 92 -1.26 -18.01 -10.57
CA ALA A 92 -2.07 -17.41 -9.53
C ALA A 92 -1.61 -17.91 -8.15
N GLY A 93 -0.58 -17.27 -7.61
CA GLY A 93 -0.03 -17.55 -6.29
C GLY A 93 -0.50 -16.58 -5.22
N ARG A 94 -0.02 -16.76 -3.99
CA ARG A 94 -0.40 -15.93 -2.82
C ARG A 94 0.21 -14.53 -2.83
N ASN A 95 1.48 -14.44 -3.26
CA ASN A 95 2.29 -13.22 -3.24
C ASN A 95 2.77 -12.83 -4.64
N SER A 96 2.44 -13.64 -5.64
CA SER A 96 2.76 -13.40 -7.05
C SER A 96 1.60 -13.82 -7.93
N LEU A 97 1.40 -13.09 -9.01
CA LEU A 97 0.31 -13.28 -9.95
C LEU A 97 0.79 -12.89 -11.34
N THR A 98 0.60 -13.75 -12.33
CA THR A 98 0.84 -13.45 -13.75
C THR A 98 -0.44 -13.67 -14.53
N LEU A 99 -0.88 -12.64 -15.25
CA LEU A 99 -2.11 -12.64 -16.00
C LEU A 99 -1.95 -11.97 -17.37
N THR A 100 -2.83 -12.29 -18.30
CA THR A 100 -3.01 -11.54 -19.54
C THR A 100 -4.14 -10.53 -19.36
N THR A 101 -3.90 -9.26 -19.74
CA THR A 101 -4.85 -8.16 -19.60
C THR A 101 -5.02 -7.41 -20.91
N LEU A 102 -6.24 -6.92 -21.15
CA LEU A 102 -6.56 -6.05 -22.29
C LEU A 102 -6.25 -4.57 -22.01
N VAL A 103 -5.77 -4.26 -20.80
CA VAL A 103 -5.32 -2.92 -20.43
C VAL A 103 -3.93 -2.68 -21.02
N SER A 104 -3.80 -1.61 -21.80
CA SER A 104 -2.52 -1.15 -22.34
C SER A 104 -2.01 0.08 -21.58
N SER A 105 -0.71 0.10 -21.33
CA SER A 105 0.03 1.26 -20.80
C SER A 105 0.53 2.23 -21.89
N GLY A 106 0.36 1.89 -23.17
CA GLY A 106 0.85 2.65 -24.32
C GLY A 106 -0.26 3.24 -25.21
N ARG A 107 0.14 3.96 -26.26
CA ARG A 107 -0.79 4.55 -27.24
C ARG A 107 -1.54 3.53 -28.10
N SER A 108 -0.97 2.33 -28.27
CA SER A 108 -1.62 1.25 -28.97
C SER A 108 -2.31 0.34 -27.97
N ALA A 109 -3.61 0.10 -28.16
CA ALA A 109 -4.39 -0.81 -27.36
C ALA A 109 -4.07 -2.26 -27.78
N VAL A 110 -2.97 -2.79 -27.26
CA VAL A 110 -2.58 -4.20 -27.45
C VAL A 110 -2.64 -4.92 -26.10
N PRO A 111 -3.01 -6.21 -26.07
CA PRO A 111 -2.95 -7.01 -24.86
C PRO A 111 -1.55 -7.01 -24.25
N GLN A 112 -1.50 -7.11 -22.93
CA GLN A 112 -0.26 -7.17 -22.15
C GLN A 112 -0.28 -8.38 -21.23
N ARG A 113 0.88 -8.98 -21.00
CA ARG A 113 1.08 -9.94 -19.92
C ARG A 113 1.72 -9.22 -18.75
N VAL A 114 1.03 -9.22 -17.62
CA VAL A 114 1.42 -8.49 -16.42
C VAL A 114 1.71 -9.48 -15.29
N GLY A 115 2.88 -9.35 -14.69
CA GLY A 115 3.32 -10.13 -13.53
C GLY A 115 3.51 -9.24 -12.31
N PHE A 116 2.74 -9.46 -11.25
CA PHE A 116 2.95 -8.87 -9.94
C PHE A 116 3.74 -9.83 -9.05
N SER A 117 4.66 -9.30 -8.26
CA SER A 117 5.43 -10.08 -7.29
C SER A 117 5.80 -9.26 -6.07
N LEU A 118 5.51 -9.78 -4.88
CA LEU A 118 5.98 -9.23 -3.61
C LEU A 118 7.27 -9.94 -3.20
N SER A 119 8.36 -9.19 -3.17
CA SER A 119 9.66 -9.67 -2.70
C SER A 119 9.70 -9.82 -1.17
N ALA A 120 10.66 -10.62 -0.67
CA ALA A 120 10.92 -10.77 0.76
C ALA A 120 11.33 -9.45 1.46
N ALA A 121 11.78 -8.46 0.69
CA ALA A 121 12.10 -7.12 1.19
C ALA A 121 10.87 -6.20 1.32
N GLY A 122 9.67 -6.69 1.02
CA GLY A 122 8.44 -5.89 1.08
C GLY A 122 8.28 -4.91 -0.08
N VAL A 123 8.94 -5.19 -1.21
CA VAL A 123 8.81 -4.42 -2.46
C VAL A 123 7.91 -5.19 -3.41
N LEU A 124 6.84 -4.54 -3.85
CA LEU A 124 5.91 -5.03 -4.87
C LEU A 124 6.34 -4.51 -6.23
N THR A 125 6.62 -5.43 -7.14
CA THR A 125 7.02 -5.14 -8.51
C THR A 125 5.94 -5.55 -9.49
N GLU A 126 5.86 -4.81 -10.59
CA GLU A 126 5.07 -5.10 -11.77
C GLU A 126 6.02 -5.34 -12.95
N ASN A 127 5.86 -6.45 -13.65
CA ASN A 127 6.54 -6.74 -14.91
C ASN A 127 5.51 -6.75 -16.04
N ILE A 128 5.75 -5.96 -17.08
CA ILE A 128 4.87 -5.85 -18.26
C ILE A 128 5.60 -6.38 -19.49
N VAL A 129 5.01 -7.39 -20.14
CA VAL A 129 5.40 -7.86 -21.48
C VAL A 129 4.30 -7.46 -22.46
N ILE A 130 4.67 -6.67 -23.46
CA ILE A 130 3.72 -6.21 -24.49
C ILE A 130 3.48 -7.35 -25.50
N GLY A 131 2.22 -7.58 -25.85
CA GLY A 131 1.86 -8.55 -26.88
C GLY A 131 2.34 -8.14 -28.27
N SER A 132 2.87 -9.11 -29.01
CA SER A 132 3.22 -9.00 -30.43
C SER A 132 2.34 -9.93 -31.26
N THR A 133 2.03 -9.52 -32.48
CA THR A 133 1.16 -10.27 -33.39
C THR A 133 1.64 -10.09 -34.83
N THR A 134 1.36 -11.06 -35.68
CA THR A 134 1.64 -10.99 -37.14
C THR A 134 0.33 -10.80 -37.95
N ASP A 135 -0.82 -11.15 -37.36
CA ASP A 135 -2.14 -11.18 -38.01
C ASP A 135 -3.17 -10.26 -37.35
N ASN A 136 -2.75 -9.50 -36.33
CA ASN A 136 -3.59 -8.59 -35.55
C ASN A 136 -4.78 -9.27 -34.85
N THR A 137 -4.74 -10.59 -34.71
CA THR A 137 -5.82 -11.40 -34.13
C THR A 137 -5.30 -12.21 -32.94
N TYR A 138 -4.13 -12.83 -33.08
CA TYR A 138 -3.53 -13.67 -32.06
C TYR A 138 -2.25 -13.04 -31.54
N TYR A 139 -2.16 -12.88 -30.22
CA TYR A 139 -1.04 -12.23 -29.56
C TYR A 139 -0.12 -13.25 -28.89
N SER A 140 1.17 -13.03 -29.05
CA SER A 140 2.25 -13.74 -28.38
C SER A 140 3.01 -12.79 -27.45
N PHE A 141 3.53 -13.31 -26.35
CA PHE A 141 4.23 -12.50 -25.34
C PHE A 141 5.64 -13.04 -25.17
N THR A 142 6.59 -12.39 -25.85
CA THR A 142 7.99 -12.83 -25.91
C THR A 142 8.92 -11.80 -25.28
N GLY A 143 9.95 -12.26 -24.58
CA GLY A 143 10.95 -11.41 -23.93
C GLY A 143 10.72 -11.22 -22.43
N ALA A 144 11.65 -10.53 -21.77
CA ALA A 144 11.68 -10.38 -20.32
C ALA A 144 10.66 -9.35 -19.78
N GLY A 145 10.15 -8.46 -20.64
CA GLY A 145 9.29 -7.34 -20.24
C GLY A 145 10.03 -6.20 -19.55
N THR A 146 9.27 -5.22 -19.08
CA THR A 146 9.76 -4.09 -18.28
C THR A 146 9.30 -4.26 -16.85
N THR A 147 10.24 -4.29 -15.91
CA THR A 147 9.93 -4.40 -14.48
C THR A 147 10.06 -3.06 -13.76
N GLN A 148 9.06 -2.71 -12.96
CA GLN A 148 9.04 -1.51 -12.14
C GLN A 148 8.57 -1.81 -10.71
N ALA A 149 9.07 -1.07 -9.73
CA ALA A 149 8.58 -1.14 -8.35
C ALA A 149 7.39 -0.18 -8.19
N ILE A 150 6.23 -0.73 -7.82
CA ILE A 150 4.99 0.06 -7.66
C ILE A 150 4.73 0.45 -6.20
N ALA A 151 5.27 -0.31 -5.25
CA ALA A 151 5.24 0.03 -3.83
C ALA A 151 6.38 -0.65 -3.05
N SER A 152 6.73 -0.05 -1.91
CA SER A 152 7.69 -0.58 -0.95
C SER A 152 7.16 -0.43 0.48
N GLY A 153 7.75 -1.16 1.43
CA GLY A 153 7.30 -1.17 2.82
C GLY A 153 6.01 -1.98 3.03
N ILE A 154 5.73 -2.92 2.14
CA ILE A 154 4.64 -3.88 2.31
C ILE A 154 5.11 -4.98 3.27
N GLU A 155 4.31 -5.24 4.29
CA GLU A 155 4.50 -6.37 5.20
C GLU A 155 4.30 -7.67 4.42
N VAL A 156 5.31 -8.53 4.41
CA VAL A 156 5.27 -9.81 3.69
C VAL A 156 4.43 -10.80 4.49
N PRO A 157 3.31 -11.30 3.94
CA PRO A 157 2.49 -12.27 4.65
C PRO A 157 3.25 -13.56 4.95
N SER A 158 3.01 -14.13 6.14
CA SER A 158 3.44 -15.49 6.44
C SER A 158 2.65 -16.51 5.60
N SER A 159 3.13 -17.75 5.55
CA SER A 159 2.45 -18.85 4.83
C SER A 159 1.03 -19.14 5.32
N THR A 160 0.69 -18.74 6.54
CA THR A 160 -0.64 -18.89 7.15
C THR A 160 -1.41 -17.57 7.28
N GLY A 161 -0.76 -16.42 7.01
CA GLY A 161 -1.38 -15.10 7.07
C GLY A 161 -2.27 -14.81 5.86
N THR A 162 -2.94 -13.65 5.88
CA THR A 162 -3.75 -13.18 4.74
C THR A 162 -2.85 -12.97 3.52
N PRO A 163 -3.07 -13.69 2.41
CA PRO A 163 -2.26 -13.54 1.21
C PRO A 163 -2.48 -12.18 0.54
N VAL A 164 -1.54 -11.76 -0.31
CA VAL A 164 -1.72 -10.55 -1.13
C VAL A 164 -2.83 -10.74 -2.14
N PHE A 165 -2.85 -11.92 -2.77
CA PHE A 165 -3.83 -12.34 -3.75
C PHE A 165 -4.60 -13.54 -3.20
N GLN A 166 -5.91 -13.38 -3.04
CA GLN A 166 -6.84 -14.46 -2.75
C GLN A 166 -7.85 -14.57 -3.88
N TYR A 167 -8.01 -15.76 -4.43
CA TYR A 167 -8.89 -16.03 -5.55
C TYR A 167 -10.23 -16.57 -5.04
N LEU A 168 -11.33 -16.06 -5.56
CA LEU A 168 -12.68 -16.42 -5.15
C LEU A 168 -13.51 -16.85 -6.36
N ASP A 169 -14.39 -17.84 -6.16
CA ASP A 169 -15.34 -18.31 -7.17
C ASP A 169 -16.58 -17.39 -7.29
N LYS A 170 -17.51 -17.73 -8.19
CA LYS A 170 -18.77 -16.96 -8.39
C LYS A 170 -19.64 -16.87 -7.13
N LEU A 171 -19.47 -17.79 -6.19
CA LEU A 171 -20.17 -17.85 -4.90
C LEU A 171 -19.35 -17.19 -3.76
N SER A 172 -18.22 -16.55 -4.09
CA SER A 172 -17.27 -15.94 -3.16
C SER A 172 -16.54 -16.93 -2.24
N ASN A 173 -16.48 -18.22 -2.59
CA ASN A 173 -15.66 -19.17 -1.86
C ASN A 173 -14.20 -19.10 -2.31
N PRO A 174 -13.23 -19.27 -1.38
CA PRO A 174 -11.82 -19.32 -1.74
C PRO A 174 -11.49 -20.47 -2.69
N VAL A 175 -10.92 -20.15 -3.85
CA VAL A 175 -10.28 -21.14 -4.72
C VAL A 175 -8.88 -21.39 -4.17
N THR A 176 -8.63 -22.63 -3.73
CA THR A 176 -7.38 -22.95 -3.04
C THR A 176 -6.32 -23.36 -4.07
N PRO A 177 -5.16 -22.69 -4.10
CA PRO A 177 -4.02 -23.12 -4.93
C PRO A 177 -3.59 -24.54 -4.61
N ASP A 178 -2.99 -25.20 -5.61
CA ASP A 178 -2.39 -26.51 -5.42
C ASP A 178 -1.37 -26.45 -4.26
N PRO A 179 -1.45 -27.33 -3.25
CA PRO A 179 -0.59 -27.27 -2.08
C PRO A 179 0.89 -27.58 -2.36
N ALA A 180 1.20 -28.28 -3.47
CA ALA A 180 2.58 -28.60 -3.86
C ALA A 180 3.24 -27.44 -4.61
N THR A 181 2.49 -26.69 -5.42
CA THR A 181 3.06 -25.58 -6.22
C THR A 181 2.74 -24.19 -5.65
N GLY A 182 1.71 -24.08 -4.82
CA GLY A 182 1.20 -22.80 -4.31
C GLY A 182 0.50 -21.93 -5.36
N VAL A 183 0.15 -22.51 -6.52
CA VAL A 183 -0.44 -21.84 -7.68
C VAL A 183 -1.74 -22.53 -8.10
N LEU A 184 -2.73 -21.78 -8.60
CA LEU A 184 -3.94 -22.38 -9.19
C LEU A 184 -3.61 -23.22 -10.44
N THR A 185 -4.31 -24.34 -10.63
CA THR A 185 -4.31 -25.07 -11.91
C THR A 185 -5.12 -24.33 -12.98
N SER A 186 -5.03 -24.72 -14.25
CA SER A 186 -5.82 -24.12 -15.34
C SER A 186 -7.33 -24.19 -15.08
N ASP A 187 -7.80 -25.33 -14.59
CA ASP A 187 -9.22 -25.56 -14.33
C ASP A 187 -9.71 -24.70 -13.15
N GLN A 188 -8.87 -24.54 -12.13
CA GLN A 188 -9.15 -23.67 -10.99
C GLN A 188 -9.11 -22.19 -11.39
N ALA A 189 -8.18 -21.80 -12.26
CA ALA A 189 -8.10 -20.44 -12.79
C ALA A 189 -9.37 -20.04 -13.55
N GLY A 190 -9.97 -20.98 -14.31
CA GLY A 190 -11.25 -20.77 -14.99
C GLY A 190 -12.46 -20.62 -14.05
N GLN A 191 -12.33 -20.99 -12.77
CA GLN A 191 -13.40 -20.80 -11.78
C GLN A 191 -13.33 -19.44 -11.07
N VAL A 192 -12.24 -18.69 -11.24
CA VAL A 192 -12.00 -17.43 -10.55
C VAL A 192 -12.94 -16.35 -11.09
N ALA A 193 -13.81 -15.84 -10.22
CA ALA A 193 -14.72 -14.74 -10.50
C ALA A 193 -14.24 -13.42 -9.88
N PHE A 194 -13.55 -13.52 -8.75
CA PHE A 194 -13.03 -12.36 -8.03
C PHE A 194 -11.60 -12.61 -7.56
N VAL A 195 -10.81 -11.55 -7.52
CA VAL A 195 -9.53 -11.52 -6.82
C VAL A 195 -9.64 -10.53 -5.67
N GLN A 196 -9.53 -11.05 -4.46
CA GLN A 196 -9.39 -10.24 -3.27
C GLN A 196 -7.90 -9.90 -3.06
N LEU A 197 -7.64 -8.60 -3.08
CA LEU A 197 -6.34 -7.99 -2.86
C LEU A 197 -6.26 -7.53 -1.41
N SER A 198 -5.19 -7.87 -0.71
CA SER A 198 -4.94 -7.43 0.66
C SER A 198 -3.48 -7.06 0.85
N ILE A 199 -3.20 -5.77 1.06
CA ILE A 199 -1.85 -5.30 1.37
C ILE A 199 -1.82 -4.55 2.69
N ARG A 200 -0.75 -4.76 3.45
CA ARG A 200 -0.45 -3.99 4.65
C ARG A 200 0.84 -3.23 4.45
N VAL A 201 0.76 -1.90 4.45
CA VAL A 201 1.93 -1.02 4.31
C VAL A 201 2.29 -0.48 5.68
N SER A 202 3.53 -0.68 6.11
CA SER A 202 4.06 -0.18 7.38
C SER A 202 5.42 0.47 7.14
N SER A 203 5.64 1.66 7.70
CA SER A 203 6.94 2.32 7.56
C SER A 203 7.96 1.58 8.43
N THR A 204 9.03 1.05 7.83
CA THR A 204 10.16 0.47 8.58
C THR A 204 10.98 1.52 9.32
N SER A 205 10.77 2.81 9.01
CA SER A 205 11.47 3.96 9.60
C SER A 205 10.83 4.53 10.87
N SER A 206 9.70 3.99 11.34
CA SER A 206 9.03 4.47 12.55
C SER A 206 8.94 3.36 13.60
N ALA A 207 9.31 3.68 14.84
CA ALA A 207 9.06 2.81 16.01
C ALA A 207 7.56 2.70 16.35
N LEU A 208 6.70 3.46 15.67
CA LEU A 208 5.26 3.44 15.85
C LEU A 208 4.66 2.40 14.90
N LYS A 209 3.81 1.50 15.40
CA LYS A 209 3.02 0.56 14.58
C LYS A 209 1.94 1.30 13.78
N ASN A 210 2.35 2.06 12.78
CA ASN A 210 1.52 2.93 11.94
C ASN A 210 1.02 2.24 10.64
N GLY A 211 1.08 0.91 10.60
CA GLY A 211 0.73 0.16 9.41
C GLY A 211 -0.75 0.26 9.06
N ILE A 212 -1.03 0.44 7.78
CA ILE A 212 -2.38 0.53 7.20
C ILE A 212 -2.62 -0.73 6.37
N THR A 213 -3.79 -1.32 6.51
CA THR A 213 -4.23 -2.43 5.67
C THR A 213 -5.29 -1.93 4.69
N LEU A 214 -5.09 -2.18 3.40
CA LEU A 214 -6.08 -1.97 2.35
C LEU A 214 -6.51 -3.33 1.81
N GLN A 215 -7.81 -3.51 1.67
CA GLN A 215 -8.42 -4.69 1.11
C GLN A 215 -9.41 -4.27 0.03
N ASN A 216 -9.35 -4.92 -1.14
CA ASN A 216 -10.29 -4.67 -2.22
C ASN A 216 -10.62 -5.99 -2.92
N THR A 217 -11.88 -6.17 -3.32
CA THR A 217 -12.32 -7.32 -4.09
C THR A 217 -12.59 -6.89 -5.51
N VAL A 218 -11.83 -7.44 -6.45
CA VAL A 218 -11.90 -7.10 -7.87
C VAL A 218 -12.69 -8.17 -8.60
N GLY A 219 -13.82 -7.82 -9.18
CA GLY A 219 -14.56 -8.72 -10.08
C GLY A 219 -13.91 -8.78 -11.46
N LEU A 220 -14.03 -9.95 -12.10
CA LEU A 220 -13.46 -10.26 -13.41
C LEU A 220 -14.58 -10.38 -14.45
N PRO A 221 -15.13 -9.25 -14.94
CA PRO A 221 -16.29 -9.27 -15.84
C PRO A 221 -16.02 -10.05 -17.12
N ASN A 222 -14.79 -9.95 -17.66
CA ASN A 222 -14.41 -10.59 -18.92
C ASN A 222 -14.31 -12.13 -18.83
N LEU A 223 -14.29 -12.71 -17.63
CA LEU A 223 -14.21 -14.17 -17.42
C LEU A 223 -15.54 -14.78 -16.94
N LEU A 224 -16.55 -13.93 -16.65
CA LEU A 224 -17.82 -14.37 -16.09
C LEU A 224 -18.84 -14.78 -17.14
N GLU A 225 -18.69 -14.30 -18.38
CA GLU A 225 -19.49 -14.69 -19.55
C GLU A 225 -18.69 -15.63 -20.45
N PRO A 226 -19.13 -16.88 -20.66
CA PRO A 226 -18.61 -17.69 -21.75
C PRO A 226 -19.06 -17.03 -23.06
N THR A 227 -18.12 -16.53 -23.85
CA THR A 227 -18.40 -16.20 -25.25
C THR A 227 -18.76 -17.48 -25.99
N GLY A 228 -20.05 -17.69 -26.24
CA GLY A 228 -20.57 -18.71 -27.16
C GLY A 228 -21.43 -19.75 -26.48
N ASP A 229 -22.74 -19.49 -26.47
CA ASP A 229 -23.74 -20.55 -26.39
C ASP A 229 -23.66 -21.39 -27.68
N PRO A 230 -23.46 -22.71 -27.64
CA PRO A 230 -23.61 -23.55 -28.82
C PRO A 230 -25.10 -23.78 -29.05
N THR A 231 -25.75 -22.89 -29.82
CA THR A 231 -26.99 -23.23 -30.54
C THR A 231 -26.67 -23.68 -31.95
#